data_AF-A0A356BYY2-F1
#
_entry.id   AF-A0A356BYY2-F1
#
_cell.length_a   1.000
_cell.length_b   1.000
_cell.length_c   1.000
_cell.angle_alpha   90.00
_cell.angle_beta   90.00
_cell.angle_gamma   90.00
#
_symmetry.space_group_name_H-M   'P 1'
#
loop_
_entity.id
_entity.type
_entity.pdbx_description
1 polymer ?
#
loop_
_entity_poly.entity_id
_entity_poly.type
_entity_poly.pdbx_seq_one_letter_code
_entity_poly.pdbx_strand_id
1 'polypeptide(L)' 'MKVTFPHLGNAYISIEAFLQGLGHEPITPPLGTKRTLEWGSRHSPEETCLPFKTILGNMLEGLELG' A
#
# COMPACT_ATOMS: atom_id res chain seq x y z
N MET A 1 -11.28 -8.20 10.30
CA MET A 1 -9.84 -7.95 10.55
C MET A 1 -9.40 -6.83 9.63
N LYS A 2 -8.51 -5.97 10.09
CA LYS A 2 -8.03 -4.85 9.28
C LYS A 2 -6.90 -5.31 8.36
N VAL A 3 -6.99 -4.96 7.08
CA VAL A 3 -6.05 -5.43 6.06
C VAL A 3 -5.69 -4.26 5.15
N THR A 4 -4.41 -3.97 5.00
CA THR A 4 -3.93 -3.05 3.98
C THR A 4 -3.28 -3.82 2.82
N PHE A 5 -3.22 -3.18 1.65
CA PHE A 5 -2.66 -3.74 0.43
C PHE A 5 -2.08 -2.60 -0.41
N PRO A 6 -1.11 -2.87 -1.29
CA PRO A 6 -0.48 -1.82 -2.09
C PRO A 6 -1.34 -1.38 -3.27
N HIS A 7 -1.07 -0.17 -3.77
CA HIS A 7 -1.59 0.27 -5.07
C HIS A 7 -0.85 -0.40 -6.22
N LEU A 8 -1.59 -1.19 -7.01
CA LEU A 8 -1.16 -1.79 -8.27
C LEU A 8 -2.08 -1.32 -9.39
N GLY A 9 -1.96 -0.03 -9.74
CA GLY A 9 -2.93 0.64 -10.59
C GLY A 9 -4.32 0.66 -9.93
N ASN A 10 -5.36 0.35 -10.71
CA ASN A 10 -6.75 0.37 -10.23
C ASN A 10 -7.19 -0.93 -9.54
N ALA A 11 -6.27 -1.87 -9.30
CA ALA A 11 -6.58 -3.15 -8.65
C ALA A 11 -7.16 -2.99 -7.24
N TYR A 12 -6.86 -1.87 -6.55
CA TYR A 12 -7.40 -1.57 -5.23
C TYR A 12 -8.93 -1.63 -5.17
N ILE A 13 -9.62 -1.26 -6.27
CA ILE A 13 -11.09 -1.25 -6.36
C ILE A 13 -11.64 -2.67 -6.19
N SER A 14 -11.08 -3.63 -6.93
CA SER A 14 -11.52 -5.02 -6.88
C SER A 14 -11.08 -5.69 -5.57
N ILE A 15 -9.89 -5.37 -5.07
CA ILE A 15 -9.35 -5.93 -3.82
C ILE A 15 -10.16 -5.46 -2.62
N GLU A 16 -10.50 -4.17 -2.55
CA GLU A 16 -11.32 -3.60 -1.48
C GLU A 16 -12.70 -4.25 -1.43
N ALA A 17 -13.39 -4.34 -2.57
CA ALA A 17 -14.69 -5.00 -2.67
C ALA A 17 -14.62 -6.49 -2.28
N PHE A 18 -13.56 -7.18 -2.70
CA PHE A 18 -13.34 -8.58 -2.37
C PHE A 18 -13.12 -8.79 -0.85
N LEU A 19 -12.27 -7.98 -0.23
CA LEU A 19 -11.98 -8.06 1.20
C LEU A 19 -13.21 -7.70 2.05
N GLN A 20 -13.99 -6.69 1.65
CA GLN A 20 -15.28 -6.37 2.29
C GLN A 20 -16.25 -7.55 2.18
N GLY A 21 -16.35 -8.18 1.01
CA GLY A 21 -17.19 -9.37 0.79
C GLY A 21 -16.81 -10.57 1.66
N LEU A 22 -15.53 -10.69 2.03
CA LEU A 22 -15.03 -11.70 2.97
C LEU A 22 -15.24 -11.33 4.45
N GLY A 23 -15.84 -10.18 4.76
CA GLY A 23 -16.03 -9.71 6.13
C GLY A 23 -14.77 -9.11 6.76
N HIS A 24 -13.84 -8.61 5.94
CA HIS A 24 -12.67 -7.88 6.41
C HIS A 24 -12.87 -6.37 6.26
N GLU A 25 -12.02 -5.60 6.95
CA GLU A 25 -11.99 -4.14 6.90
C GLU A 25 -10.76 -3.72 6.10
N PRO A 26 -10.87 -3.54 4.78
CA PRO A 26 -9.77 -3.06 3.96
C PRO A 26 -9.41 -1.62 4.29
N ILE A 27 -8.12 -1.35 4.41
CA ILE A 27 -7.54 -0.02 4.54
C ILE A 27 -6.77 0.27 3.27
N THR A 28 -7.41 1.03 2.40
CA THR A 28 -6.79 1.51 1.16
C THR A 28 -5.79 2.61 1.49
N PRO A 29 -4.48 2.42 1.24
CA PRO A 29 -3.50 3.48 1.48
C PRO A 29 -3.72 4.66 0.53
N PRO A 30 -3.17 5.86 0.82
CA PRO A 30 -3.23 6.97 -0.11
C PRO A 30 -2.56 6.61 -1.44
N LEU A 31 -2.96 7.27 -2.54
CA LEU A 31 -2.28 7.11 -3.83
C LEU A 31 -0.81 7.52 -3.71
N GLY A 32 0.06 6.84 -4.46
CA GLY A 32 1.50 7.05 -4.39
C GLY A 32 1.90 8.51 -4.59
N THR A 33 2.57 9.08 -3.59
CA THR A 33 3.12 10.44 -3.60
C THR A 33 4.65 10.40 -3.48
N LYS A 34 5.30 11.58 -3.50
CA LYS A 34 6.72 11.68 -3.17
C LYS A 34 7.03 11.13 -1.76
N ARG A 35 6.13 11.37 -0.81
CA ARG A 35 6.24 10.87 0.58
C ARG A 35 6.26 9.34 0.61
N THR A 36 5.39 8.70 -0.16
CA THR A 36 5.33 7.23 -0.31
C THR A 36 6.68 6.68 -0.75
N LEU A 37 7.31 7.30 -1.76
CA LEU A 37 8.61 6.87 -2.27
C LEU A 37 9.75 7.12 -1.26
N GLU A 38 9.75 8.24 -0.55
CA GLU A 38 10.72 8.54 0.51
C GLU A 38 10.64 7.50 1.64
N TRP A 39 9.42 7.16 2.05
CA TRP A 39 9.17 6.11 3.04
C TRP A 39 9.69 4.75 2.58
N GLY A 40 9.35 4.35 1.35
CA GLY A 40 9.84 3.12 0.76
C GLY A 40 11.36 3.07 0.63
N SER A 41 11.99 4.18 0.23
CA SER A 41 13.45 4.28 0.10
C SER A 41 14.16 4.23 1.45
N ARG A 42 13.55 4.77 2.51
CA ARG A 42 14.12 4.73 3.87
C ARG A 42 14.12 3.32 4.47
N HIS A 43 13.16 2.49 4.11
CA HIS A 43 12.96 1.15 4.68
C HIS A 43 13.38 0.01 3.74
N SER A 44 14.02 0.31 2.61
CA SER A 44 14.52 -0.71 1.67
C SER A 44 15.94 -0.40 1.20
N PRO A 45 16.70 -1.41 0.74
CA PRO A 45 18.02 -1.18 0.16
C PRO A 45 17.98 -0.24 -1.04
N GLU A 46 19.05 0.55 -1.21
CA GLU A 46 19.16 1.51 -2.31
C GLU A 46 19.03 0.85 -3.69
N GLU A 47 19.65 -0.31 -3.85
CA GLU A 47 19.66 -1.14 -5.06
C GLU A 47 18.29 -1.72 -5.45
N THR A 48 17.28 -1.61 -4.59
CA THR A 48 15.95 -2.12 -4.90
C THR A 48 15.23 -1.25 -5.93
N CYS A 49 14.50 -1.91 -6.82
CA CYS A 49 13.80 -1.22 -7.90
C CYS A 49 12.70 -0.27 -7.39
N LEU A 50 12.44 0.78 -8.17
CA LEU A 50 11.45 1.81 -7.85
C LEU A 50 10.04 1.24 -7.53
N PRO A 51 9.51 0.25 -8.26
CA PRO A 51 8.18 -0.30 -7.96
C PRO A 51 8.08 -0.89 -6.56
N PHE A 52 9.13 -1.61 -6.11
CA PHE A 52 9.16 -2.17 -4.77
C PHE A 52 9.10 -1.08 -3.70
N LYS A 53 9.89 -0.01 -3.86
CA LYS A 53 9.91 1.12 -2.93
C LYS A 53 8.53 1.78 -2.84
N THR A 54 7.86 1.96 -3.98
CA THR A 54 6.49 2.50 -3.99
C THR A 54 5.49 1.58 -3.29
N ILE A 55 5.55 0.27 -3.54
CA ILE A 55 4.69 -0.73 -2.88
C ILE A 55 4.89 -0.72 -1.37
N LEU A 56 6.15 -0.75 -0.91
CA LEU A 56 6.49 -0.72 0.51
C LEU A 56 5.98 0.56 1.17
N GLY A 57 6.19 1.71 0.53
CA GLY A 57 5.67 2.99 0.99
C GLY A 57 4.15 2.98 1.17
N ASN A 58 3.40 2.48 0.17
CA ASN A 58 1.93 2.39 0.25
C ASN A 58 1.51 1.52 1.42
N MET A 59 2.14 0.36 1.61
CA MET A 59 1.81 -0.54 2.71
C MET A 59 2.09 0.10 4.07
N LEU A 60 3.20 0.82 4.21
CA LEU A 60 3.54 1.53 5.44
C LEU A 60 2.55 2.67 5.75
N GLU A 61 2.16 3.45 4.74
CA GLU A 61 1.12 4.48 4.91
C GLU A 61 -0.25 3.87 5.25
N GLY A 62 -0.55 2.69 4.70
CA GLY A 62 -1.74 1.92 5.06
C GLY A 62 -1.72 1.45 6.52
N LEU A 63 -0.56 1.03 7.03
CA LEU A 63 -0.40 0.68 8.45
C LEU A 63 -0.55 1.89 9.39
N GLU A 64 -0.15 3.10 8.97
CA GLU A 64 -0.40 4.32 9.76
C GLU A 64 -1.89 4.67 9.89
N LEU A 65 -2.71 4.28 8.90
CA LEU A 65 -4.16 4.51 8.89
C LEU A 65 -4.92 3.52 9.80
N GLY A 66 -4.24 2.50 10.32
CA GLY A 66 -4.65 1.68 11.46
C GLY A 66 -5.17 0.31 11.10
#